data_AF-A0A976PV46-F1
#
_entry.id   AF-A0A976PV46-F1
#
_cell.length_a   1.000
_cell.length_b   1.000
_cell.length_c   1.000
_cell.angle_alpha   90.00
_cell.angle_beta   90.00
_cell.angle_gamma   90.00
#
_symmetry.space_group_name_H-M   'P 1'
#
loop_
_entity.id
_entity.type
_entity.pdbx_description
1 polymer ?
#
loop_
_entity_poly.entity_id
_entity_poly.type
_entity_poly.pdbx_seq_one_letter_code
_entity_poly.pdbx_strand_id
1 'polypeptide(L)'
;MELRDALERVLTAPETKGLWRLRAELLEAGLPEDSRVWPALDEFQQFLDSLATGSTSREYSELASKLDISAVGGVVLENLLEKGAAEDLGVRLLSGILSEGLMIAATRQHVKAWGAELDAVYRRAAWFLYGELWRWARDLKPDLPASERRRLLDRLFTPVHSDEASGLSKATLLGLLFQILLLSQLSAEAPNLPA
;
A
#
# COMPACT_ATOMS: atom_id res chain seq x y z
N MET A 1 -6.57 -20.92 -7.26
CA MET A 1 -7.08 -20.03 -8.33
C MET A 1 -7.75 -18.80 -7.73
N GLU A 2 -8.66 -18.98 -6.78
CA GLU A 2 -9.39 -17.88 -6.10
C GLU A 2 -8.51 -16.87 -5.34
N LEU A 3 -7.44 -17.31 -4.67
CA LEU A 3 -6.50 -16.42 -3.97
C LEU A 3 -5.79 -15.43 -4.90
N ARG A 4 -5.39 -15.88 -6.09
CA ARG A 4 -4.73 -15.02 -7.09
C ARG A 4 -5.68 -13.93 -7.55
N ASP A 5 -6.92 -14.30 -7.86
CA ASP A 5 -7.94 -13.36 -8.29
C ASP A 5 -8.32 -12.37 -7.18
N ALA A 6 -8.36 -12.83 -5.92
CA ALA A 6 -8.59 -11.97 -4.76
C ALA A 6 -7.44 -10.96 -4.56
N LEU A 7 -6.19 -11.41 -4.70
CA LEU A 7 -5.01 -10.56 -4.63
C LEU A 7 -4.99 -9.55 -5.78
N GLU A 8 -5.20 -9.99 -7.01
CA GLU A 8 -5.26 -9.11 -8.19
C GLU A 8 -6.31 -8.02 -8.00
N ARG A 9 -7.51 -8.36 -7.50
CA ARG A 9 -8.52 -7.35 -7.16
C ARG A 9 -8.05 -6.35 -6.12
N VAL A 10 -7.42 -6.78 -5.03
CA VAL A 10 -6.90 -5.86 -4.00
C VAL A 10 -5.79 -4.95 -4.54
N LEU A 11 -4.97 -5.44 -5.47
CA LEU A 11 -3.91 -4.65 -6.09
C LEU A 11 -4.43 -3.71 -7.18
N THR A 12 -5.55 -4.03 -7.82
CA THR A 12 -6.13 -3.24 -8.90
C THR A 12 -7.17 -2.24 -8.42
N ALA A 13 -8.12 -2.70 -7.62
CA ALA A 13 -9.25 -1.92 -7.13
C ALA A 13 -9.43 -2.20 -5.62
N PRO A 14 -8.58 -1.64 -4.74
CA PRO A 14 -8.63 -1.91 -3.31
C PRO A 14 -9.94 -1.41 -2.70
N GLU A 15 -10.75 -2.34 -2.21
CA GLU A 15 -11.98 -2.07 -1.47
C GLU A 15 -12.10 -2.99 -0.24
N THR A 16 -12.89 -2.58 0.75
CA THR A 16 -13.11 -3.38 1.97
C THR A 16 -13.65 -4.78 1.69
N LYS A 17 -14.53 -4.93 0.69
CA LYS A 17 -15.04 -6.23 0.23
C LYS A 17 -13.96 -7.12 -0.39
N GLY A 18 -13.04 -6.52 -1.16
CA GLY A 18 -11.90 -7.20 -1.77
C GLY A 18 -10.95 -7.73 -0.71
N LEU A 19 -10.64 -6.91 0.31
CA LEU A 19 -9.83 -7.35 1.45
C LEU A 19 -10.51 -8.43 2.29
N TRP A 20 -11.84 -8.37 2.44
CA TRP A 20 -12.59 -9.44 3.11
C TRP A 20 -12.45 -10.77 2.38
N ARG A 21 -12.59 -10.77 1.05
CA ARG A 21 -12.38 -11.96 0.23
C ARG A 21 -10.95 -12.45 0.36
N LEU A 22 -9.95 -11.58 0.17
CA LEU A 22 -8.54 -11.96 0.32
C LEU A 22 -8.26 -12.60 1.69
N ARG A 23 -8.80 -12.03 2.78
CA ARG A 23 -8.68 -12.63 4.12
C ARG A 23 -9.25 -14.05 4.17
N ALA A 24 -10.44 -14.26 3.62
CA ALA A 24 -11.06 -15.59 3.59
C ALA A 24 -10.21 -16.60 2.81
N GLU A 25 -9.71 -16.21 1.63
CA GLU A 25 -8.83 -17.05 0.81
C GLU A 25 -7.53 -17.40 1.52
N LEU A 26 -6.91 -16.47 2.26
CA LEU A 26 -5.69 -16.71 3.02
C LEU A 26 -5.92 -17.64 4.23
N LEU A 27 -7.08 -17.52 4.87
CA LEU A 27 -7.48 -18.43 5.95
C LEU A 27 -7.71 -19.85 5.42
N GLU A 28 -8.39 -19.99 4.28
CA GLU A 28 -8.60 -21.29 3.63
C GLU A 28 -7.29 -21.90 3.13
N ALA A 29 -6.38 -21.06 2.62
CA ALA A 29 -5.03 -21.46 2.22
C ALA A 29 -4.12 -21.83 3.42
N GLY A 30 -4.56 -21.62 4.66
CA GLY A 30 -3.81 -22.01 5.86
C GLY A 30 -2.60 -21.11 6.13
N LEU A 31 -2.66 -19.82 5.78
CA LEU A 31 -1.62 -18.86 6.11
C LEU A 31 -1.40 -18.85 7.65
N PRO A 32 -0.14 -18.95 8.14
CA PRO A 32 0.13 -19.02 9.58
C PRO A 32 -0.46 -17.84 10.36
N GLU A 33 -0.98 -18.11 11.56
CA GLU A 33 -1.61 -17.08 12.43
C GLU A 33 -0.64 -15.95 12.83
N ASP A 34 0.66 -16.23 12.87
CA ASP A 34 1.73 -15.28 13.21
C ASP A 34 2.29 -14.53 11.98
N SER A 35 1.73 -14.74 10.79
CA SER A 35 2.16 -14.07 9.57
C SER A 35 2.01 -12.55 9.67
N ARG A 36 3.01 -11.82 9.16
CA ARG A 36 3.00 -10.34 9.10
C ARG A 36 1.92 -9.77 8.17
N VAL A 37 1.34 -10.63 7.33
CA VAL A 37 0.24 -10.30 6.42
C VAL A 37 -1.03 -9.88 7.20
N TRP A 38 -1.31 -10.49 8.36
CA TRP A 38 -2.55 -10.19 9.10
C TRP A 38 -2.61 -8.75 9.62
N PRO A 39 -1.60 -8.22 10.34
CA PRO A 39 -1.59 -6.82 10.74
C PRO A 39 -1.70 -5.84 9.56
N ALA A 40 -1.06 -6.14 8.42
CA ALA A 40 -1.13 -5.30 7.24
C ALA A 40 -2.53 -5.30 6.61
N LEU A 41 -3.20 -6.46 6.57
CA LEU A 41 -4.57 -6.60 6.11
C LEU A 41 -5.55 -5.83 7.01
N ASP A 42 -5.39 -5.95 8.33
CA ASP A 42 -6.26 -5.32 9.31
C ASP A 42 -6.15 -3.79 9.24
N GLU A 43 -4.93 -3.25 9.21
CA GLU A 43 -4.73 -1.80 9.09
C GLU A 43 -5.14 -1.26 7.71
N PHE A 44 -4.96 -2.04 6.63
CA PHE A 44 -5.45 -1.60 5.31
C PHE A 44 -6.98 -1.60 5.24
N GLN A 45 -7.63 -2.61 5.82
CA GLN A 45 -9.09 -2.67 5.90
C GLN A 45 -9.63 -1.47 6.69
N GLN A 46 -9.05 -1.20 7.87
CA GLN A 46 -9.47 -0.07 8.69
C GLN A 46 -9.24 1.26 7.99
N PHE A 47 -8.14 1.40 7.26
CA PHE A 47 -7.85 2.58 6.46
C PHE A 47 -8.90 2.81 5.37
N LEU A 48 -9.20 1.79 4.56
CA LEU A 48 -10.22 1.89 3.49
C LEU A 48 -11.62 2.15 4.06
N ASP A 49 -11.98 1.51 5.17
CA ASP A 49 -13.27 1.72 5.85
C ASP A 49 -13.38 3.17 6.35
N SER A 50 -12.34 3.68 7.01
CA SER A 50 -12.30 5.07 7.48
C SER A 50 -12.42 6.08 6.35
N LEU A 51 -11.79 5.80 5.20
CA LEU A 51 -11.94 6.61 3.98
C LEU A 51 -13.36 6.54 3.43
N ALA A 52 -13.98 5.37 3.39
CA ALA A 52 -15.35 5.21 2.91
C ALA A 52 -16.36 5.95 3.81
N THR A 53 -16.16 5.95 5.13
CA THR A 53 -17.07 6.61 6.08
C THR A 53 -16.82 8.10 6.23
N GLY A 54 -15.56 8.54 6.07
CA GLY A 54 -15.13 9.93 6.27
C GLY A 54 -15.05 10.76 4.99
N SER A 55 -15.35 10.18 3.82
CA SER A 55 -15.38 10.88 2.53
C SER A 55 -16.79 11.00 1.98
N THR A 56 -17.06 12.04 1.21
CA THR A 56 -18.30 12.08 0.41
C THR A 56 -18.24 11.04 -0.71
N SER A 57 -19.40 10.63 -1.24
CA SER A 57 -19.46 9.63 -2.32
C SER A 57 -18.64 10.05 -3.55
N ARG A 58 -18.61 11.35 -3.89
CA ARG A 58 -17.81 11.87 -5.01
C ARG A 58 -16.32 11.69 -4.77
N GLU A 59 -15.86 12.00 -3.57
CA GLU A 59 -14.44 11.91 -3.19
C GLU A 59 -13.97 10.45 -3.14
N TYR A 60 -14.82 9.57 -2.59
CA TYR A 60 -14.54 8.13 -2.58
C TYR A 60 -14.46 7.55 -4.00
N SER A 61 -15.36 7.95 -4.91
CA SER A 61 -15.28 7.56 -6.32
C SER A 61 -14.03 8.09 -7.02
N GLU A 62 -13.60 9.32 -6.73
CA GLU A 62 -12.37 9.89 -7.29
C GLU A 62 -11.13 9.15 -6.78
N LEU A 63 -11.11 8.77 -5.50
CA LEU A 63 -10.05 7.94 -4.93
C LEU A 63 -9.99 6.56 -5.59
N ALA A 64 -11.13 5.86 -5.67
CA ALA A 64 -11.21 4.54 -6.29
C ALA A 64 -10.67 4.59 -7.72
N SER A 65 -11.08 5.59 -8.52
CA SER A 65 -10.57 5.79 -9.87
C SER A 65 -9.05 6.02 -9.92
N LYS A 66 -8.47 6.76 -8.96
CA LYS A 66 -7.01 6.95 -8.91
C LYS A 66 -6.26 5.68 -8.51
N LEU A 67 -6.82 4.87 -7.61
CA LEU A 67 -6.23 3.58 -7.23
C LEU A 67 -6.30 2.59 -8.39
N ASP A 68 -7.43 2.56 -9.13
CA ASP A 68 -7.59 1.78 -10.36
C ASP A 68 -6.56 2.15 -11.43
N ILE A 69 -6.24 3.44 -11.58
CA ILE A 69 -5.24 3.93 -12.56
C ILE A 69 -3.79 3.70 -12.08
N SER A 70 -3.55 3.83 -10.78
CA SER A 70 -2.21 3.69 -10.19
C SER A 70 -1.80 2.23 -10.01
N ALA A 71 -2.76 1.31 -10.07
CA ALA A 71 -2.52 -0.11 -10.14
C ALA A 71 -1.84 -0.48 -11.46
N VAL A 72 -0.51 -0.56 -11.42
CA VAL A 72 0.28 -1.23 -12.46
C VAL A 72 0.00 -2.74 -12.35
N GLY A 73 -1.20 -3.18 -12.77
CA GLY A 73 -1.80 -4.44 -12.33
C GLY A 73 -1.37 -5.71 -13.06
N GLY A 74 -1.01 -5.65 -14.34
CA GLY A 74 -0.73 -6.88 -15.12
C GLY A 74 0.73 -7.35 -15.02
N VAL A 75 1.65 -6.52 -15.50
CA VAL A 75 3.07 -6.89 -15.68
C VAL A 75 3.82 -6.99 -14.35
N VAL A 76 3.43 -6.23 -13.32
CA VAL A 76 4.07 -6.26 -11.98
C VAL A 76 3.67 -7.52 -11.22
N LEU A 77 2.40 -7.94 -11.31
CA LEU A 77 1.92 -9.17 -10.65
C LEU A 77 2.54 -10.43 -11.28
N GLU A 78 2.65 -10.48 -12.61
CA GLU A 78 3.31 -11.59 -13.31
C GLU A 78 4.79 -11.70 -12.94
N ASN A 79 5.52 -10.57 -12.94
CA ASN A 79 6.93 -10.57 -12.53
C ASN A 79 7.09 -10.96 -11.05
N LEU A 80 6.21 -10.53 -10.14
CA LEU A 80 6.34 -10.82 -8.69
C LEU A 80 6.03 -12.24 -8.27
N LEU A 81 5.22 -12.94 -9.07
CA LEU A 81 4.92 -14.35 -8.86
C LEU A 81 6.04 -15.25 -9.40
N GLU A 82 7.01 -14.68 -10.13
CA GLU A 82 8.27 -15.35 -10.43
C GLU A 82 9.23 -15.29 -9.23
N LYS A 83 9.85 -16.44 -8.93
CA LYS A 83 10.81 -16.58 -7.81
C LYS A 83 11.98 -15.59 -7.98
N GLY A 84 12.17 -14.70 -7.00
CA GLY A 84 13.29 -13.76 -6.93
C GLY A 84 12.98 -12.32 -7.35
N ALA A 85 11.75 -12.02 -7.81
CA ALA A 85 11.40 -10.69 -8.28
C ALA A 85 11.01 -9.69 -7.19
N ALA A 86 10.64 -10.14 -5.98
CA ALA A 86 10.29 -9.24 -4.88
C ALA A 86 11.46 -8.32 -4.46
N GLU A 87 12.70 -8.81 -4.61
CA GLU A 87 13.91 -8.03 -4.36
C GLU A 87 14.14 -6.98 -5.45
N ASP A 88 14.04 -7.37 -6.73
CA ASP A 88 14.16 -6.44 -7.87
C ASP A 88 13.03 -5.41 -7.87
N LEU A 89 11.81 -5.80 -7.50
CA LEU A 89 10.69 -4.90 -7.39
C LEU A 89 10.82 -3.97 -6.19
N GLY A 90 11.29 -4.45 -5.04
CA GLY A 90 11.58 -3.58 -3.89
C GLY A 90 12.64 -2.52 -4.21
N VAL A 91 13.69 -2.90 -4.93
CA VAL A 91 14.72 -1.97 -5.42
C VAL A 91 14.15 -1.01 -6.47
N ARG A 92 13.31 -1.46 -7.41
CA ARG A 92 12.63 -0.62 -8.41
C ARG A 92 11.56 0.29 -7.82
N LEU A 93 10.87 -0.10 -6.74
CA LEU A 93 9.93 0.75 -6.02
C LEU A 93 10.69 1.81 -5.23
N LEU A 94 11.76 1.43 -4.52
CA LEU A 94 12.64 2.36 -3.81
C LEU A 94 13.34 3.36 -4.75
N SER A 95 13.60 2.99 -6.01
CA SER A 95 14.26 3.86 -6.99
C SER A 95 13.30 4.59 -7.96
N GLY A 96 12.17 3.98 -8.32
CA GLY A 96 11.22 4.45 -9.34
C GLY A 96 9.97 5.16 -8.80
N ILE A 97 9.34 4.66 -7.72
CA ILE A 97 8.16 5.33 -7.12
C ILE A 97 8.53 6.70 -6.54
N LEU A 98 9.75 6.84 -6.02
CA LEU A 98 10.25 8.11 -5.48
C LEU A 98 10.56 9.19 -6.54
N SER A 99 10.67 8.83 -7.83
CA SER A 99 11.13 9.78 -8.87
C SER A 99 10.01 10.30 -9.78
N GLU A 100 9.04 9.49 -10.19
CA GLU A 100 8.02 9.92 -11.18
C GLU A 100 6.58 9.86 -10.65
N GLY A 101 6.22 8.87 -9.81
CA GLY A 101 4.85 8.72 -9.29
C GLY A 101 4.42 9.82 -8.32
N LEU A 102 5.34 10.34 -7.51
CA LEU A 102 5.10 11.47 -6.61
C LEU A 102 4.97 12.83 -7.34
N MET A 103 5.49 12.95 -8.57
CA MET A 103 5.39 14.18 -9.35
C MET A 103 3.99 14.41 -9.91
N ILE A 104 3.25 13.34 -10.20
CA ILE A 104 1.89 13.40 -10.79
C ILE A 104 0.84 13.81 -9.73
N ALA A 105 1.16 13.69 -8.43
CA ALA A 105 0.29 14.18 -7.35
C ALA A 105 0.41 15.70 -7.11
N ALA A 106 1.31 16.40 -7.81
CA ALA A 106 1.56 17.83 -7.64
C ALA A 106 0.75 18.74 -8.59
N THR A 107 -0.29 18.24 -9.26
CA THR A 107 -1.25 19.11 -9.94
C THR A 107 -2.08 19.86 -8.90
N ARG A 108 -1.69 21.12 -8.69
CA ARG A 108 -2.23 22.12 -7.75
C ARG A 108 -3.70 22.46 -8.00
N GLN A 109 -4.63 21.51 -7.83
CA GLN A 109 -6.03 21.86 -7.62
C GLN A 109 -6.36 21.69 -6.14
N HIS A 110 -6.32 22.82 -5.44
CA HIS A 110 -6.78 22.97 -4.07
C HIS A 110 -8.25 22.55 -3.94
N VAL A 111 -8.49 21.28 -3.64
CA VAL A 111 -9.76 20.84 -3.04
C VAL A 111 -9.56 20.91 -1.53
N LYS A 112 -9.78 22.11 -0.99
CA LYS A 112 -9.63 22.47 0.43
C LYS A 112 -10.69 21.82 1.35
N ALA A 113 -11.28 20.71 0.91
CA ALA A 113 -12.51 20.15 1.48
C ALA A 113 -12.48 18.62 1.69
N TRP A 114 -11.36 17.93 1.44
CA TRP A 114 -11.17 16.61 2.06
C TRP A 114 -10.98 16.85 3.55
N GLY A 115 -11.97 16.42 4.34
CA GLY A 115 -12.18 16.87 5.72
C GLY A 115 -10.93 16.72 6.60
N ALA A 116 -10.69 17.72 7.45
CA ALA A 116 -9.76 17.65 8.58
C ALA A 116 -10.02 16.41 9.48
N GLU A 117 -11.20 15.80 9.35
CA GLU A 117 -11.61 14.55 9.99
C GLU A 117 -10.72 13.35 9.61
N LEU A 118 -10.13 13.32 8.41
CA LEU A 118 -9.28 12.20 7.95
C LEU A 118 -7.80 12.37 8.31
N ASP A 119 -7.37 13.51 8.83
CA ASP A 119 -5.96 13.71 9.18
C ASP A 119 -5.46 12.72 10.23
N ALA A 120 -6.32 12.34 11.18
CA ALA A 120 -6.00 11.30 12.15
C ALA A 120 -5.85 9.92 11.50
N VAL A 121 -6.66 9.64 10.47
CA VAL A 121 -6.60 8.41 9.67
C VAL A 121 -5.28 8.34 8.91
N TYR A 122 -4.88 9.42 8.25
CA TYR A 122 -3.60 9.49 7.53
C TYR A 122 -2.41 9.34 8.45
N ARG A 123 -2.40 10.01 9.61
CA ARG A 123 -1.32 9.89 10.60
C ARG A 123 -1.20 8.47 11.14
N ARG A 124 -2.32 7.81 11.43
CA ARG A 124 -2.33 6.41 11.88
C ARG A 124 -1.75 5.47 10.82
N ALA A 125 -2.26 5.56 9.60
CA ALA A 125 -1.77 4.74 8.49
C ALA A 125 -0.27 4.97 8.22
N ALA A 126 0.16 6.23 8.22
CA ALA A 126 1.57 6.58 8.03
C ALA A 126 2.45 6.02 9.16
N TRP A 127 2.00 6.10 10.41
CA TRP A 127 2.72 5.54 11.56
C TRP A 127 2.93 4.02 11.41
N PHE A 128 1.89 3.28 11.05
CA PHE A 128 1.97 1.84 10.80
C PHE A 128 2.92 1.54 9.63
N LEU A 129 2.68 2.16 8.48
CA LEU A 129 3.45 1.92 7.26
C LEU A 129 4.92 2.29 7.40
N TYR A 130 5.25 3.37 8.13
CA TYR A 130 6.64 3.75 8.37
C TYR A 130 7.41 2.64 9.10
N GLY A 131 6.79 2.04 10.12
CA GLY A 131 7.40 0.93 10.88
C GLY A 131 7.57 -0.33 10.05
N GLU A 132 6.57 -0.69 9.24
CA GLU A 132 6.64 -1.86 8.36
C GLU A 132 7.63 -1.68 7.21
N LEU A 133 7.63 -0.51 6.56
CA LEU A 133 8.58 -0.21 5.49
C LEU A 133 10.03 -0.12 6.02
N TRP A 134 10.22 0.31 7.27
CA TRP A 134 11.54 0.20 7.92
C TRP A 134 12.02 -1.24 8.05
N ARG A 135 11.16 -2.14 8.55
CA ARG A 135 11.48 -3.58 8.66
C ARG A 135 11.76 -4.17 7.28
N TRP A 136 10.88 -3.90 6.33
CA TRP A 136 11.02 -4.36 4.95
C TRP A 136 12.34 -3.89 4.32
N ALA A 137 12.66 -2.60 4.42
CA ALA A 137 13.91 -2.06 3.88
C ALA A 137 15.17 -2.59 4.59
N ARG A 138 15.07 -2.94 5.88
CA ARG A 138 16.15 -3.60 6.62
C ARG A 138 16.36 -5.03 6.15
N ASP A 139 15.27 -5.77 5.96
CA ASP A 139 15.30 -7.17 5.55
C ASP A 139 15.78 -7.28 4.07
N LEU A 140 15.42 -6.32 3.21
CA LEU A 140 15.85 -6.21 1.81
C LEU A 140 17.30 -5.74 1.64
N LYS A 141 17.72 -4.72 2.40
CA LYS A 141 19.06 -4.13 2.29
C LYS A 141 19.66 -3.92 3.67
N PRO A 142 20.24 -4.98 4.29
CA PRO A 142 20.80 -4.90 5.64
C PRO A 142 21.97 -3.92 5.72
N ASP A 143 22.76 -3.82 4.65
CA ASP A 143 23.94 -2.94 4.56
C ASP A 143 23.58 -1.46 4.39
N LEU A 144 22.31 -1.11 4.16
CA LEU A 144 21.89 0.28 4.09
C LEU A 144 22.00 0.93 5.47
N PRO A 145 22.79 2.01 5.63
CA PRO A 145 22.91 2.69 6.91
C PRO A 145 21.55 3.14 7.44
N ALA A 146 21.34 3.04 8.74
CA ALA A 146 20.07 3.41 9.38
C ALA A 146 19.66 4.87 9.08
N SER A 147 20.64 5.78 9.02
CA SER A 147 20.42 7.19 8.65
C SER A 147 19.94 7.36 7.20
N GLU A 148 20.46 6.55 6.28
CA GLU A 148 20.08 6.58 4.87
C GLU A 148 18.68 5.98 4.67
N ARG A 149 18.39 4.85 5.33
CA ARG A 149 17.04 4.26 5.35
C ARG A 149 16.01 5.27 5.85
N ARG A 150 16.32 5.94 6.96
CA ARG A 150 15.49 7.03 7.50
C ARG A 150 15.27 8.13 6.46
N ARG A 151 16.33 8.63 5.82
CA ARG A 151 16.24 9.71 4.82
C ARG A 151 15.30 9.36 3.67
N LEU A 152 15.36 8.13 3.17
CA LEU A 152 14.49 7.65 2.10
C LEU A 152 13.03 7.57 2.53
N LEU A 153 12.76 7.04 3.74
CA LEU A 153 11.40 6.96 4.29
C LEU A 153 10.84 8.36 4.59
N ASP A 154 11.62 9.25 5.23
CA ASP A 154 11.21 10.63 5.50
C ASP A 154 10.81 11.35 4.20
N ARG A 155 11.57 11.12 3.11
CA ARG A 155 11.24 11.65 1.77
C ARG A 155 9.94 11.06 1.22
N LEU A 156 9.73 9.75 1.36
CA LEU A 156 8.51 9.06 0.92
C LEU A 156 7.26 9.59 1.63
N PHE A 157 7.34 9.85 2.94
CA PHE A 157 6.22 10.31 3.77
C PHE A 157 6.06 11.84 3.81
N THR A 158 6.91 12.60 3.11
CA THR A 158 6.82 14.07 3.05
C THR A 158 5.41 14.57 2.68
N PRO A 159 4.70 14.00 1.69
CA PRO A 159 3.34 14.45 1.37
C PRO A 159 2.32 14.23 2.49
N VAL A 160 2.50 13.19 3.31
CA VAL A 160 1.54 12.88 4.38
C VAL A 160 1.65 13.89 5.53
N HIS A 161 2.88 14.31 5.83
CA HIS A 161 3.17 15.31 6.86
C HIS A 161 2.99 16.76 6.40
N SER A 162 2.78 16.98 5.11
CA SER A 162 2.52 18.32 4.57
C SER A 162 1.06 18.71 4.75
N ASP A 163 0.82 19.89 5.33
CA ASP A 163 -0.50 20.51 5.40
C ASP A 163 -0.97 21.02 4.02
N GLU A 164 -0.05 21.13 3.06
CA GLU A 164 -0.34 21.59 1.69
C GLU A 164 -0.80 20.45 0.77
N ALA A 165 -0.53 19.20 1.13
CA ALA A 165 -0.92 18.04 0.32
C ALA A 165 -2.42 17.78 0.43
N SER A 166 -3.08 17.52 -0.71
CA SER A 166 -4.50 17.17 -0.73
C SER A 166 -4.74 15.83 -0.03
N GLY A 167 -5.90 15.69 0.65
CA GLY A 167 -6.30 14.42 1.28
C GLY A 167 -6.34 13.26 0.28
N LEU A 168 -6.73 13.53 -0.96
CA LEU A 168 -6.70 12.56 -2.05
C LEU A 168 -5.27 12.10 -2.37
N SER A 169 -4.30 13.02 -2.45
CA SER A 169 -2.89 12.66 -2.65
C SER A 169 -2.36 11.81 -1.49
N LYS A 170 -2.71 12.13 -0.25
CA LYS A 170 -2.34 11.34 0.94
C LYS A 170 -2.97 9.95 0.88
N ALA A 171 -4.27 9.86 0.56
CA ALA A 171 -5.00 8.61 0.48
C ALA A 171 -4.47 7.69 -0.63
N THR A 172 -4.19 8.23 -1.82
CA THR A 172 -3.59 7.47 -2.93
C THR A 172 -2.20 6.95 -2.56
N LEU A 173 -1.33 7.80 -2.00
CA LEU A 173 0.01 7.37 -1.57
C LEU A 173 -0.08 6.25 -0.53
N LEU A 174 -0.86 6.42 0.53
CA LEU A 174 -0.98 5.44 1.60
C LEU A 174 -1.61 4.13 1.11
N GLY A 175 -2.64 4.19 0.25
CA GLY A 175 -3.22 3.01 -0.39
C GLY A 175 -2.21 2.21 -1.21
N LEU A 176 -1.39 2.90 -2.03
CA LEU A 176 -0.31 2.27 -2.78
C LEU A 176 0.73 1.61 -1.87
N LEU A 177 1.10 2.26 -0.78
CA LEU A 177 2.06 1.71 0.19
C LEU A 177 1.52 0.45 0.88
N PHE A 178 0.23 0.41 1.22
CA PHE A 178 -0.41 -0.81 1.74
C PHE A 178 -0.41 -1.95 0.71
N GLN A 179 -0.74 -1.67 -0.55
CA GLN A 179 -0.71 -2.67 -1.62
C GLN A 179 0.70 -3.26 -1.82
N ILE A 180 1.73 -2.41 -1.85
CA ILE A 180 3.13 -2.82 -1.94
C ILE A 180 3.53 -3.68 -0.74
N LEU A 181 3.16 -3.26 0.47
CA LEU A 181 3.51 -3.98 1.68
C LEU A 181 2.86 -5.38 1.70
N LEU A 182 1.55 -5.45 1.43
CA LEU A 182 0.81 -6.71 1.39
C LEU A 182 1.40 -7.66 0.35
N LEU A 183 1.68 -7.15 -0.84
CA LEU A 183 2.27 -7.92 -1.91
C LEU A 183 3.64 -8.47 -1.52
N SER A 184 4.51 -7.63 -0.95
CA SER A 184 5.83 -8.08 -0.50
C SER A 184 5.75 -9.14 0.60
N GLN A 185 4.81 -9.01 1.53
CA GLN A 185 4.65 -9.97 2.62
C GLN A 185 4.07 -11.30 2.11
N LEU A 186 3.05 -11.25 1.24
CA LEU A 186 2.49 -12.44 0.61
C LEU A 186 3.50 -13.18 -0.27
N SER A 187 4.35 -12.45 -1.01
CA SER A 187 5.45 -13.05 -1.77
C SER A 187 6.45 -13.78 -0.87
N ALA A 188 6.72 -13.27 0.33
CA ALA A 188 7.59 -13.94 1.29
C ALA A 188 6.95 -15.21 1.88
N GLU A 189 5.62 -15.24 1.98
CA GLU A 189 4.83 -16.38 2.47
C GLU A 189 4.45 -17.38 1.35
N ALA A 190 4.76 -17.08 0.09
CA ALA A 190 4.48 -17.96 -1.05
C ALA A 190 4.98 -19.42 -0.87
N PRO A 191 6.13 -19.70 -0.21
CA PRO A 191 6.54 -21.07 0.09
C PRO A 191 5.61 -21.82 1.07
N ASN A 192 4.86 -21.08 1.90
CA ASN A 192 3.99 -21.62 2.93
C ASN A 192 2.53 -21.75 2.47
N LEU A 193 2.18 -21.15 1.34
CA LEU A 193 0.84 -21.22 0.76
C LEU A 193 0.72 -22.44 -0.17
N PRO A 194 -0.40 -23.20 -0.13
CA PRO A 194 -0.66 -24.27 -1.07
C PRO A 194 -0.76 -23.71 -2.51
N ALA A 195 -0.23 -24.48 -3.47
CA ALA A 195 -0.18 -24.11 -4.90
C ALA A 195 -1.56 -23.97 -5.55
#